data_AF-A0A3M2VMA1-F1
#
_entry.id   AF-A0A3M2VMA1-F1
#
_cell.length_a   1.000
_cell.length_b   1.000
_cell.length_c   1.000
_cell.angle_alpha   90.00
_cell.angle_beta   90.00
_cell.angle_gamma   90.00
#
_symmetry.space_group_name_H-M   'P 1'
#
loop_
_entity.id
_entity.type
_entity.pdbx_description
1 polymer ?
#
loop_
_entity_poly.entity_id
_entity_poly.type
_entity_poly.pdbx_seq_one_letter_code
_entity_poly.pdbx_strand_id
1 'polypeptide(L)'
;MNANSENVTHEGQFTLAIRHKLVNVSVLQSTAQPLSALGFLILADTHSLIQRIAPMPEKWLSLSAVNAEQAEFFRALKALGIAERVPGDVGRRAKLAGSEHLLGEIDYGPGFWLHVELLMPYARWIASRQVPPRKTPLIAFFEKHLLSAATSQAAAPIPAQEVAEAFAGEVSAKEMEDLRIVDRMMITDGVSASERTEVLRARIDSMQGA
;
A
#
# COMPACT_ATOMS: atom_id res chain seq x y z
N MET A 1 -11.00 15.77 -13.19
CA MET A 1 -11.77 15.21 -12.05
C MET A 1 -11.26 13.79 -11.86
N ASN A 2 -10.34 13.56 -10.93
CA ASN A 2 -9.76 12.24 -10.72
C ASN A 2 -10.68 11.45 -9.78
N ALA A 3 -11.30 10.41 -10.32
CA ALA A 3 -11.96 9.39 -9.52
C ALA A 3 -10.90 8.70 -8.66
N ASN A 4 -10.82 9.08 -7.39
CA ASN A 4 -10.17 8.27 -6.37
C ASN A 4 -10.98 6.98 -6.27
N SER A 5 -10.59 5.95 -7.03
CA SER A 5 -11.27 4.66 -6.98
C SER A 5 -11.02 4.04 -5.59
N GLU A 6 -11.99 4.21 -4.70
CA GLU A 6 -12.02 3.53 -3.42
C GLU A 6 -12.46 2.08 -3.67
N ASN A 7 -11.53 1.15 -3.46
CA ASN A 7 -11.85 -0.27 -3.53
C ASN A 7 -12.46 -0.68 -2.19
N VAL A 8 -13.77 -0.98 -2.20
CA VAL A 8 -14.51 -1.39 -1.02
C VAL A 8 -14.80 -2.89 -1.08
N THR A 9 -14.30 -3.62 -0.09
CA THR A 9 -14.53 -5.07 0.06
C THR A 9 -15.29 -5.34 1.36
N HIS A 10 -16.31 -6.19 1.29
CA HIS A 10 -17.10 -6.62 2.45
C HIS A 10 -16.92 -8.12 2.70
N GLU A 11 -16.63 -8.50 3.94
CA GLU A 11 -16.71 -9.89 4.39
C GLU A 11 -17.25 -9.98 5.82
N GLY A 12 -18.42 -10.59 5.98
CA GLY A 12 -19.10 -10.69 7.26
C GLY A 12 -19.35 -9.31 7.86
N GLN A 13 -18.77 -9.06 9.03
CA GLN A 13 -18.89 -7.78 9.75
C GLN A 13 -17.81 -6.73 9.36
N PHE A 14 -16.83 -7.12 8.55
CA PHE A 14 -15.70 -6.27 8.19
C PHE A 14 -15.91 -5.58 6.85
N THR A 15 -15.56 -4.30 6.80
CA THR A 15 -15.53 -3.51 5.57
C THR A 15 -14.14 -2.93 5.41
N LEU A 16 -13.50 -3.23 4.28
CA LEU A 16 -12.19 -2.72 3.90
C LEU A 16 -12.40 -1.67 2.82
N ALA A 17 -12.10 -0.41 3.11
CA ALA A 17 -12.03 0.64 2.10
C ALA A 17 -10.56 1.02 1.88
N ILE A 18 -10.10 0.86 0.65
CA ILE A 18 -8.71 1.11 0.24
C ILE A 18 -8.67 2.24 -0.77
N ARG A 19 -7.75 3.18 -0.57
CA ARG A 19 -7.49 4.30 -1.46
C ARG A 19 -5.98 4.50 -1.56
N HIS A 20 -5.41 4.24 -2.73
CA HIS A 20 -3.95 4.11 -2.88
C HIS A 20 -3.41 3.11 -1.84
N LYS A 21 -2.33 3.45 -1.13
CA LYS A 21 -1.72 2.61 -0.08
C LYS A 21 -2.36 2.78 1.30
N LEU A 22 -3.46 3.51 1.39
CA LEU A 22 -4.14 3.81 2.63
C LEU A 22 -5.41 2.98 2.76
N VAL A 23 -5.69 2.54 3.97
CA VAL A 23 -6.90 1.82 4.34
C VAL A 23 -7.64 2.58 5.41
N ASN A 24 -8.93 2.79 5.22
CA ASN A 24 -9.77 3.44 6.21
C ASN A 24 -10.00 2.48 7.38
N VAL A 25 -9.33 2.71 8.50
CA VAL A 25 -9.45 1.86 9.68
C VAL A 25 -10.69 2.15 10.51
N SER A 26 -11.38 3.26 10.25
CA SER A 26 -12.61 3.61 10.95
C SER A 26 -13.80 2.77 10.48
N VAL A 27 -13.77 2.27 9.25
CA VAL A 27 -14.84 1.43 8.69
C VAL A 27 -14.62 -0.07 8.95
N LEU A 28 -13.39 -0.45 9.34
CA LEU A 28 -13.04 -1.83 9.71
C LEU A 28 -13.70 -2.29 11.01
N GLN A 29 -14.03 -1.36 11.90
CA GLN A 29 -14.43 -1.67 13.26
C GLN A 29 -15.63 -0.82 13.67
N SER A 30 -16.84 -1.31 13.41
CA SER A 30 -18.05 -0.72 13.99
C SER A 30 -18.05 -0.73 15.53
N THR A 31 -17.19 -1.55 16.15
CA THR A 31 -17.12 -1.76 17.61
C THR A 31 -15.81 -1.34 18.29
N ALA A 32 -14.77 -0.96 17.55
CA ALA A 32 -13.51 -0.51 18.15
C ALA A 32 -13.20 0.94 17.73
N GLN A 33 -13.10 1.76 18.76
CA GLN A 33 -13.13 3.22 18.67
C GLN A 33 -11.95 3.79 17.85
N PRO A 34 -12.19 4.87 17.09
CA PRO A 34 -11.17 5.58 16.30
C PRO A 34 -10.02 6.16 17.14
N LEU A 35 -10.21 6.33 18.46
CA LEU A 35 -9.18 6.80 19.39
C LEU A 35 -8.00 5.82 19.54
N SER A 36 -8.19 4.56 19.17
CA SER A 36 -7.15 3.54 19.27
C SER A 36 -6.05 3.72 18.19
N ALA A 37 -6.40 4.12 16.97
CA ALA A 37 -5.43 4.25 15.87
C ALA A 37 -4.38 5.36 16.08
N LEU A 38 -4.79 6.51 16.64
CA LEU A 38 -3.85 7.60 16.94
C LEU A 38 -2.88 7.21 18.07
N GLY A 39 -3.39 6.53 19.10
CA GLY A 39 -2.56 6.02 20.20
C GLY A 39 -1.56 4.96 19.76
N PHE A 40 -1.89 4.17 18.73
CA PHE A 40 -0.97 3.20 18.14
C PHE A 40 0.24 3.88 17.46
N LEU A 41 0.03 5.01 16.77
CA LEU A 41 1.08 5.69 15.99
C LEU A 41 2.17 6.36 16.81
N ILE A 42 1.91 6.63 18.09
CA ILE A 42 2.86 7.30 19.00
C ILE A 42 3.66 6.31 19.87
N LEU A 43 3.50 5.00 19.65
CA LEU A 43 4.25 3.97 20.36
C LEU A 43 5.67 3.82 19.80
N ALA A 44 6.62 3.47 20.66
CA ALA A 44 8.01 3.19 20.29
C ALA A 44 8.12 2.12 19.21
N ASP A 45 7.38 1.02 19.35
CA ASP A 45 7.40 -0.09 18.39
C ASP A 45 6.88 0.36 17.01
N THR A 46 5.82 1.17 17.00
CA THR A 46 5.22 1.70 15.76
C THR A 46 6.12 2.73 15.10
N HIS A 47 6.88 3.48 15.87
CA HIS A 47 7.80 4.49 15.35
C HIS A 47 8.89 3.88 14.46
N SER A 48 9.43 2.71 14.85
CA SER A 48 10.38 1.95 14.01
C SER A 48 9.75 1.40 12.72
N LEU A 49 8.44 1.13 12.73
CA LEU A 49 7.69 0.69 11.55
C LEU A 49 7.45 1.87 10.59
N ILE A 50 7.08 3.04 11.12
CA ILE A 50 6.86 4.26 10.35
C ILE A 50 8.12 4.66 9.57
N GLN A 51 9.30 4.59 10.21
CA GLN A 51 10.57 4.91 9.55
C GLN A 51 10.93 3.98 8.38
N ARG A 52 10.43 2.73 8.39
CA ARG A 52 10.63 1.80 7.27
C ARG A 52 9.77 2.14 6.06
N ILE A 53 8.60 2.75 6.30
CA ILE A 53 7.66 3.13 5.24
C ILE A 53 8.16 4.39 4.53
N ALA A 54 8.60 5.39 5.29
CA ALA A 54 9.18 6.61 4.73
C ALA A 54 10.23 7.24 5.66
N PRO A 55 11.27 7.89 5.10
CA PRO A 55 12.24 8.61 5.90
C PRO A 55 11.57 9.77 6.64
N MET A 56 11.63 9.71 7.98
CA MET A 56 11.09 10.74 8.84
C MET A 56 12.10 11.88 9.02
N PRO A 57 11.65 13.15 9.08
CA PRO A 57 12.50 14.25 9.54
C PRO A 57 13.13 13.95 10.91
N GLU A 58 14.38 14.38 11.11
CA GLU A 58 15.18 14.06 12.29
C GLU A 58 14.51 14.44 13.62
N LYS A 59 13.78 15.57 13.66
CA LYS A 59 12.95 16.01 14.79
C LYS A 59 12.03 14.89 15.28
N TRP A 60 11.45 14.14 14.35
CA TRP A 60 10.49 13.09 14.66
C TRP A 60 11.14 11.77 15.04
N LEU A 61 12.46 11.62 14.95
CA LEU A 61 13.16 10.42 15.43
C LEU A 61 13.13 10.31 16.96
N SER A 62 12.96 11.42 17.67
CA SER A 62 12.82 11.44 19.12
C SER A 62 11.37 11.21 19.54
N LEU A 63 11.12 10.16 20.33
CA LEU A 63 9.82 9.92 20.96
C LEU A 63 9.39 11.06 21.89
N SER A 64 10.34 11.79 22.51
CA SER A 64 9.98 12.94 23.34
C SER A 64 9.37 14.07 22.50
N ALA A 65 9.92 14.32 21.31
CA ALA A 65 9.40 15.31 20.37
C ALA A 65 8.04 14.88 19.80
N VAL A 66 7.87 13.59 19.46
CA VAL A 66 6.58 13.03 19.02
C VAL A 66 5.49 13.24 20.08
N ASN A 67 5.81 12.95 21.35
CA ASN A 67 4.84 13.09 22.45
C ASN A 67 4.54 14.55 22.81
N ALA A 68 5.53 15.45 22.72
CA ALA A 68 5.35 16.87 22.98
C ALA A 68 4.56 17.58 21.87
N GLU A 69 4.72 17.16 20.61
CA GLU A 69 4.22 17.88 19.43
C GLU A 69 3.37 16.99 18.52
N GLN A 70 2.44 16.23 19.12
CA GLN A 70 1.61 15.24 18.41
C GLN A 70 0.87 15.80 17.19
N ALA A 71 0.36 17.04 17.26
CA ALA A 71 -0.36 17.66 16.15
C ALA A 71 0.54 17.87 14.92
N GLU A 72 1.78 18.31 15.13
CA GLU A 72 2.77 18.47 14.05
C GLU A 72 3.25 17.11 13.54
N PHE A 73 3.44 16.14 14.43
CA PHE A 73 3.79 14.78 14.05
C PHE A 73 2.72 14.17 13.12
N PHE A 74 1.43 14.29 13.44
CA PHE A 74 0.36 13.80 12.56
C PHE A 74 0.28 14.55 11.23
N ARG A 75 0.62 15.84 11.19
CA ARG A 75 0.76 16.58 9.92
C ARG A 75 1.91 16.03 9.09
N ALA A 76 3.04 15.69 9.70
CA ALA A 76 4.16 15.07 9.03
C ALA A 76 3.79 13.68 8.48
N LEU A 77 3.09 12.85 9.26
CA LEU A 77 2.58 11.56 8.80
C LEU A 77 1.61 11.68 7.61
N LYS A 78 0.77 12.72 7.60
CA LYS A 78 -0.10 13.04 6.46
C LYS A 78 0.71 13.43 5.22
N ALA A 79 1.70 14.31 5.37
CA ALA A 79 2.56 14.75 4.27
C ALA A 79 3.34 13.58 3.64
N LEU A 80 3.72 12.60 4.46
CA LEU A 80 4.40 11.38 4.02
C LEU A 80 3.44 10.29 3.49
N GLY A 81 2.13 10.53 3.49
CA GLY A 81 1.15 9.54 3.03
C GLY A 81 1.04 8.30 3.92
N ILE A 82 1.43 8.40 5.20
CA ILE A 82 1.42 7.28 6.15
C ILE A 82 0.09 7.18 6.88
N ALA A 83 -0.46 8.32 7.29
CA ALA A 83 -1.74 8.38 7.97
C ALA A 83 -2.45 9.69 7.65
N GLU A 84 -3.74 9.62 7.40
CA GLU A 84 -4.56 10.79 7.14
C GLU A 84 -5.89 10.69 7.89
N ARG A 85 -6.29 11.80 8.52
CA ARG A 85 -7.68 11.96 8.95
C ARG A 85 -8.44 12.74 7.89
N VAL A 86 -9.42 12.09 7.27
CA VAL A 86 -10.36 12.70 6.33
C VAL A 86 -11.60 13.13 7.12
N PRO A 87 -11.99 14.42 7.06
CA PRO A 87 -13.13 14.91 7.83
C PRO A 87 -14.44 14.29 7.34
N GLY A 88 -15.30 13.97 8.31
CA GLY A 88 -16.71 13.63 8.14
C GLY A 88 -17.27 13.15 9.48
N ASP A 89 -18.55 12.80 9.52
CA ASP A 89 -19.21 12.45 10.77
C ASP A 89 -18.62 11.16 11.36
N VAL A 90 -17.82 11.37 12.41
CA VAL A 90 -17.05 10.33 13.08
C VAL A 90 -18.01 9.28 13.66
N GLY A 91 -18.13 8.13 13.00
CA GLY A 91 -18.88 6.98 13.49
C GLY A 91 -20.26 6.74 12.87
N ARG A 92 -20.65 7.49 11.82
CA ARG A 92 -21.81 7.13 11.00
C ARG A 92 -21.40 6.99 9.55
N ARG A 93 -21.88 5.91 8.92
CA ARG A 93 -21.99 5.77 7.47
C ARG A 93 -22.72 7.02 6.97
N ALA A 94 -21.99 8.00 6.43
CA ALA A 94 -22.62 9.18 5.88
C ALA A 94 -23.30 8.75 4.58
N LYS A 95 -24.62 8.98 4.47
CA LYS A 95 -25.26 8.92 3.16
C LYS A 95 -24.63 10.03 2.34
N LEU A 96 -24.20 9.74 1.11
CA LEU A 96 -23.71 10.75 0.18
C LEU A 96 -24.75 11.86 0.06
N ALA A 97 -24.47 13.00 0.68
CA ALA A 97 -25.35 14.17 0.60
C ALA A 97 -24.91 15.01 -0.60
N GLY A 98 -25.68 14.96 -1.69
CA GLY A 98 -25.74 16.10 -2.61
C GLY A 98 -25.17 15.97 -4.03
N SER A 99 -25.06 14.78 -4.63
CA SER A 99 -24.82 14.72 -6.10
C SER A 99 -25.24 13.37 -6.71
N GLU A 100 -26.30 13.41 -7.53
CA GLU A 100 -26.63 12.48 -8.64
C GLU A 100 -26.40 10.97 -8.49
N HIS A 101 -26.31 10.42 -7.28
CA HIS A 101 -26.13 8.99 -7.04
C HIS A 101 -27.31 8.45 -6.23
N LEU A 102 -27.65 7.19 -6.51
CA LEU A 102 -28.90 6.54 -6.10
C LEU A 102 -29.07 6.57 -4.58
N LEU A 103 -30.30 6.85 -4.14
CA LEU A 103 -30.73 6.82 -2.74
C LEU A 103 -30.28 5.53 -2.03
N GLY A 104 -29.23 5.61 -1.18
CA GLY A 104 -28.76 4.48 -0.39
C GLY A 104 -27.25 4.29 -0.33
N GLU A 105 -26.46 5.00 -1.16
CA GLU A 105 -25.01 4.86 -1.17
C GLU A 105 -24.34 5.47 0.07
N ILE A 106 -23.43 4.69 0.65
CA ILE A 106 -22.64 5.04 1.84
C ILE A 106 -21.28 5.57 1.40
N ASP A 107 -20.91 6.75 1.89
CA ASP A 107 -19.57 7.28 1.72
C ASP A 107 -18.60 6.62 2.71
N TYR A 108 -17.57 5.98 2.17
CA TYR A 108 -16.47 5.35 2.94
C TYR A 108 -15.20 6.22 2.96
N GLY A 109 -15.24 7.39 2.33
CA GLY A 109 -14.18 8.40 2.31
C GLY A 109 -13.83 8.98 3.69
N PRO A 110 -14.82 9.36 4.52
CA PRO A 110 -14.56 9.91 5.84
C PRO A 110 -13.96 8.92 6.84
N GLY A 111 -13.02 9.39 7.66
CA GLY A 111 -12.45 8.60 8.76
C GLY A 111 -10.93 8.70 8.87
N PHE A 112 -10.36 7.77 9.63
CA PHE A 112 -8.92 7.64 9.79
C PHE A 112 -8.37 6.60 8.81
N TRP A 113 -7.44 7.05 7.98
CA TRP A 113 -6.76 6.27 6.96
C TRP A 113 -5.34 5.97 7.40
N LEU A 114 -4.92 4.71 7.26
CA LEU A 114 -3.63 4.21 7.71
C LEU A 114 -2.93 3.46 6.60
N HIS A 115 -1.61 3.60 6.49
CA HIS A 115 -0.80 2.87 5.53
C HIS A 115 -0.96 1.36 5.67
N VAL A 116 -1.06 0.67 4.54
CA VAL A 116 -1.34 -0.77 4.47
C VAL A 116 -0.37 -1.62 5.30
N GLU A 117 0.91 -1.25 5.31
CA GLU A 117 1.95 -1.97 6.08
C GLU A 117 1.76 -1.89 7.60
N LEU A 118 1.03 -0.88 8.09
CA LEU A 118 0.75 -0.71 9.51
C LEU A 118 -0.48 -1.50 9.98
N LEU A 119 -1.27 -2.07 9.06
CA LEU A 119 -2.53 -2.74 9.40
C LEU A 119 -2.33 -4.03 10.19
N MET A 120 -1.35 -4.85 9.84
CA MET A 120 -1.05 -6.08 10.57
C MET A 120 -0.55 -5.81 12.00
N PRO A 121 0.46 -4.93 12.19
CA PRO A 121 0.84 -4.46 13.53
C PRO A 121 -0.33 -3.86 14.31
N TYR A 122 -1.16 -3.05 13.66
CA TYR A 122 -2.34 -2.43 14.27
C TYR A 122 -3.37 -3.48 14.75
N ALA A 123 -3.70 -4.47 13.93
CA ALA A 123 -4.61 -5.56 14.33
C ALA A 123 -4.09 -6.37 15.51
N ARG A 124 -2.77 -6.65 15.56
CA ARG A 124 -2.11 -7.34 16.67
C ARG A 124 -2.17 -6.51 17.95
N TRP A 125 -1.92 -5.21 17.84
CA TRP A 125 -2.01 -4.29 18.96
C TRP A 125 -3.43 -4.23 19.54
N ILE A 126 -4.46 -4.16 18.70
CA ILE A 126 -5.85 -4.25 19.16
C ILE A 126 -6.13 -5.58 19.86
N ALA A 127 -5.68 -6.70 19.29
CA ALA A 127 -5.85 -8.02 19.87
C ALA A 127 -5.26 -8.11 21.28
N SER A 128 -4.07 -7.53 21.49
CA SER A 128 -3.41 -7.51 22.80
C SER A 128 -4.14 -6.70 23.86
N ARG A 129 -5.03 -5.79 23.46
CA ARG A 129 -5.80 -4.91 24.37
C ARG A 129 -7.17 -5.46 24.75
N GLN A 130 -7.61 -6.56 24.13
CA GLN A 130 -8.85 -7.23 24.53
C GLN A 130 -8.59 -8.09 25.77
N VAL A 131 -9.45 -7.97 26.78
CA VAL A 131 -9.40 -8.78 28.01
C VAL A 131 -10.72 -9.56 28.15
N PRO A 132 -10.69 -10.91 28.14
CA PRO A 132 -9.52 -11.77 27.95
C PRO A 132 -8.96 -11.70 26.52
N PRO A 133 -7.67 -12.03 26.29
CA PRO A 133 -7.08 -12.05 24.95
C PRO A 133 -7.86 -13.00 24.04
N ARG A 134 -8.46 -12.46 22.97
CA ARG A 134 -9.18 -13.22 21.95
C ARG A 134 -8.46 -13.05 20.62
N LYS A 135 -8.41 -14.13 19.83
CA LYS A 135 -7.98 -14.04 18.42
C LYS A 135 -8.96 -13.10 17.72
N THR A 136 -8.47 -11.97 17.20
CA THR A 136 -9.32 -11.06 16.45
C THR A 136 -9.52 -11.65 15.06
N PRO A 137 -10.76 -11.69 14.54
CA PRO A 137 -10.98 -12.13 13.16
C PRO A 137 -10.46 -11.10 12.14
N LEU A 138 -9.98 -9.94 12.61
CA LEU A 138 -9.36 -8.89 11.81
C LEU A 138 -8.02 -9.31 11.19
N ILE A 139 -7.22 -10.10 11.92
CA ILE A 139 -5.91 -10.58 11.40
C ILE A 139 -6.14 -11.50 10.19
N ALA A 140 -7.03 -12.49 10.31
CA ALA A 140 -7.37 -13.39 9.22
C ALA A 140 -8.02 -12.66 8.03
N PHE A 141 -8.86 -11.67 8.32
CA PHE A 141 -9.45 -10.80 7.29
C PHE A 141 -8.37 -10.03 6.51
N PHE A 142 -7.40 -9.44 7.21
CA PHE A 142 -6.30 -8.73 6.58
C PHE A 142 -5.39 -9.64 5.78
N GLU A 143 -5.02 -10.80 6.31
CA GLU A 143 -4.22 -11.79 5.57
C GLU A 143 -4.90 -12.15 4.24
N LYS A 144 -6.22 -12.34 4.25
CA LYS A 144 -7.00 -12.66 3.06
C LYS A 144 -7.09 -11.52 2.04
N HIS A 145 -7.34 -10.29 2.49
CA HIS A 145 -7.69 -9.18 1.60
C HIS A 145 -6.55 -8.21 1.28
N LEU A 146 -5.54 -8.10 2.15
CA LEU A 146 -4.39 -7.21 1.90
C LEU A 146 -3.39 -7.83 0.92
N LEU A 147 -3.22 -9.16 0.92
CA LEU A 147 -2.41 -9.86 -0.09
C LEU A 147 -3.00 -9.69 -1.50
N SER A 148 -4.33 -9.69 -1.61
CA SER A 148 -5.09 -9.45 -2.85
C SER A 148 -5.07 -7.98 -3.30
N ALA A 149 -5.08 -7.05 -2.33
CA ALA A 149 -5.02 -5.62 -2.61
C ALA A 149 -3.61 -5.11 -2.97
N ALA A 150 -2.56 -5.68 -2.36
CA ALA A 150 -1.17 -5.36 -2.69
C ALA A 150 -0.76 -5.85 -4.08
N THR A 151 -1.35 -6.95 -4.55
CA THR A 151 -1.19 -7.43 -5.94
C THR A 151 -1.99 -6.59 -6.96
N SER A 152 -3.06 -5.92 -6.53
CA SER A 152 -3.87 -5.04 -7.39
C SER A 152 -3.35 -3.59 -7.49
N GLN A 153 -2.34 -3.25 -6.68
CA GLN A 153 -1.61 -1.98 -6.71
C GLN A 153 -0.09 -2.21 -6.84
N ALA A 154 0.30 -3.22 -7.62
CA ALA A 154 1.56 -3.10 -8.34
C ALA A 154 1.49 -1.74 -9.05
N ALA A 155 2.42 -0.84 -8.71
CA ALA A 155 2.59 0.41 -9.41
C ALA A 155 2.45 0.12 -10.91
N ALA A 156 1.71 0.97 -11.64
CA ALA A 156 1.77 0.92 -13.10
C ALA A 156 3.23 0.69 -13.47
N PRO A 157 3.55 -0.41 -14.20
CA PRO A 157 4.93 -0.80 -14.39
C PRO A 157 5.64 0.44 -14.90
N ILE A 158 6.65 0.90 -14.14
CA ILE A 158 7.66 1.78 -14.70
C ILE A 158 8.00 1.11 -16.02
N PRO A 159 7.85 1.75 -17.18
CA PRO A 159 8.08 1.08 -18.46
C PRO A 159 9.45 0.45 -18.35
N ALA A 160 9.47 -0.87 -18.19
CA ALA A 160 10.70 -1.56 -17.90
C ALA A 160 11.52 -1.35 -19.16
N GLN A 161 12.59 -0.59 -19.02
CA GLN A 161 13.42 -0.26 -20.16
C GLN A 161 13.82 -1.58 -20.81
N GLU A 162 13.54 -1.70 -22.11
CA GLU A 162 13.99 -2.84 -22.90
C GLU A 162 15.52 -2.78 -22.89
N VAL A 163 16.14 -3.71 -22.19
CA VAL A 163 17.61 -3.83 -22.12
C VAL A 163 18.16 -4.44 -23.40
N ALA A 164 17.30 -5.05 -24.21
CA ALA A 164 17.63 -5.58 -25.54
C ALA A 164 18.29 -4.51 -26.44
N GLU A 165 17.88 -3.24 -26.35
CA GLU A 165 18.46 -2.17 -27.19
C GLU A 165 19.95 -1.95 -26.98
N ALA A 166 20.49 -2.34 -25.81
CA ALA A 166 21.93 -2.27 -25.53
C ALA A 166 22.76 -3.20 -26.45
N PHE A 167 22.13 -4.19 -27.08
CA PHE A 167 22.78 -5.19 -27.93
C PHE A 167 22.58 -4.94 -29.44
N ALA A 168 21.97 -3.82 -29.83
CA ALA A 168 21.69 -3.50 -31.23
C ALA A 168 22.94 -3.44 -32.12
N GLY A 169 24.13 -3.25 -31.54
CA GLY A 169 25.41 -3.28 -32.24
C GLY A 169 26.06 -4.66 -32.37
N GLU A 170 25.48 -5.70 -31.75
CA GLU A 170 26.09 -7.03 -31.62
C GLU A 170 25.35 -8.13 -32.41
N VAL A 171 24.13 -7.86 -32.87
CA VAL A 171 23.29 -8.85 -33.57
C VAL A 171 22.65 -8.26 -34.84
N SER A 172 22.22 -9.13 -35.74
CA SER A 172 21.47 -8.71 -36.93
C SER A 172 20.08 -8.17 -36.56
N ALA A 173 19.46 -7.40 -37.46
CA ALA A 173 18.13 -6.82 -37.23
C ALA A 173 17.05 -7.88 -36.94
N LYS A 174 17.20 -9.10 -37.46
CA LYS A 174 16.28 -10.21 -37.22
C LYS A 174 16.44 -10.79 -35.81
N GLU A 175 17.67 -11.01 -35.38
CA GLU A 175 18.01 -11.50 -34.04
C GLU A 175 17.67 -10.46 -32.97
N MET A 176 17.76 -9.18 -33.30
CA MET A 176 17.34 -8.09 -32.41
C MET A 176 15.84 -8.15 -32.11
N GLU A 177 15.00 -8.47 -33.10
CA GLU A 177 13.56 -8.63 -32.85
C GLU A 177 13.28 -9.83 -31.94
N ASP A 178 14.00 -10.93 -32.13
CA ASP A 178 13.91 -12.11 -31.25
C ASP A 178 14.33 -11.79 -29.81
N LEU A 179 15.41 -11.01 -29.63
CA LEU A 179 15.84 -10.55 -28.30
C LEU A 179 14.83 -9.62 -27.64
N ARG A 180 14.19 -8.71 -28.40
CA ARG A 180 13.13 -7.83 -27.88
C ARG A 180 11.90 -8.61 -27.42
N ILE A 181 11.51 -9.66 -28.14
CA ILE A 181 10.39 -10.53 -27.75
C ILE A 181 10.71 -11.20 -26.42
N VAL A 182 11.90 -11.79 -26.28
CA VAL A 182 12.34 -12.44 -25.03
C VAL A 182 12.42 -11.43 -23.88
N ASP A 183 12.97 -10.24 -24.13
CA ASP A 183 13.07 -9.18 -23.13
C ASP A 183 11.69 -8.72 -22.63
N ARG A 184 10.72 -8.53 -23.53
CA ARG A 184 9.32 -8.21 -23.18
C ARG A 184 8.63 -9.31 -22.40
N MET A 185 8.89 -10.58 -22.72
CA MET A 185 8.37 -11.70 -21.94
C MET A 185 8.93 -11.67 -20.53
N MET A 186 10.24 -11.46 -20.37
CA MET A 186 10.88 -11.37 -19.06
C MET A 186 10.45 -10.14 -18.25
N ILE A 187 10.15 -9.02 -18.91
CA ILE A 187 9.49 -7.85 -18.29
C ILE A 187 8.13 -8.26 -17.73
N THR A 188 7.35 -8.99 -18.51
CA THR A 188 6.00 -9.44 -18.12
C THR A 188 6.06 -10.40 -16.93
N ASP A 189 7.09 -11.24 -16.87
CA ASP A 189 7.35 -12.17 -15.77
C ASP A 189 8.01 -11.52 -14.54
N GLY A 190 8.29 -10.21 -14.58
CA GLY A 190 8.83 -9.44 -13.45
C GLY A 190 10.32 -9.65 -13.19
N VAL A 191 11.08 -10.11 -14.18
CA VAL A 191 12.52 -10.37 -14.06
C VAL A 191 13.33 -9.06 -14.04
N SER A 192 14.34 -8.99 -13.17
CA SER A 192 15.14 -7.77 -12.99
C SER A 192 15.97 -7.43 -14.24
N ALA A 193 16.34 -6.16 -14.40
CA ALA A 193 17.12 -5.70 -15.57
C ALA A 193 18.51 -6.35 -15.66
N SER A 194 19.17 -6.64 -14.52
CA SER A 194 20.45 -7.33 -14.48
C SER A 194 20.32 -8.78 -14.95
N GLU A 195 19.31 -9.50 -14.47
CA GLU A 195 19.04 -10.89 -14.88
C GLU A 195 18.65 -10.96 -16.37
N ARG A 196 17.84 -10.01 -16.85
CA ARG A 196 17.51 -9.88 -18.28
C ARG A 196 18.77 -9.64 -19.12
N THR A 197 19.68 -8.79 -18.66
CA THR A 197 20.95 -8.53 -19.36
C THR A 197 21.81 -9.79 -19.46
N GLU A 198 21.92 -10.57 -18.38
CA GLU A 198 22.68 -11.83 -18.37
C GLU A 198 22.06 -12.89 -19.29
N VAL A 199 20.73 -13.03 -19.28
CA VAL A 199 20.01 -13.99 -20.14
C VAL A 199 20.12 -13.62 -21.62
N LEU A 200 19.96 -12.34 -21.96
CA LEU A 200 20.12 -11.88 -23.34
C LEU A 200 21.57 -12.02 -23.81
N ARG A 201 22.55 -11.75 -22.95
CA ARG A 201 23.98 -11.98 -23.25
C ARG A 201 24.26 -13.46 -23.52
N ALA A 202 23.82 -14.36 -22.65
CA ALA A 202 24.00 -15.80 -22.83
C ALA A 202 23.33 -16.30 -24.14
N ARG A 203 22.21 -15.67 -24.53
CA ARG A 203 21.53 -15.99 -25.78
C ARG A 203 22.28 -15.48 -27.00
N ILE A 204 22.87 -14.29 -26.93
CA ILE A 204 23.78 -13.77 -27.97
C ILE A 204 24.99 -14.69 -28.12
N ASP A 205 25.63 -15.08 -27.02
CA ASP A 205 26.77 -15.99 -27.05
C ASP A 205 26.38 -17.36 -27.67
N SER A 206 25.15 -17.84 -27.41
CA SER A 206 24.63 -19.05 -28.06
C SER A 206 24.29 -18.88 -29.54
N MET A 207 23.90 -17.69 -30.00
CA MET A 207 23.58 -17.39 -31.40
C MET A 207 24.84 -17.16 -32.23
N GLN A 208 25.85 -16.51 -31.63
CA GLN A 208 27.15 -16.27 -32.24
C GLN A 208 28.03 -17.53 -32.24
N GLY A 209 27.64 -18.55 -31.46
CA GLY A 209 28.40 -19.78 -31.28
C GLY A 209 29.62 -19.51 -30.41
N ALA A 210 29.57 -19.96 -29.16
CA ALA A 210 30.79 -20.21 -28.39
C ALA A 210 31.74 -21.14 -29.17
#